data_AF-A0A9E1UCQ7-F1
#
_entry.id   AF-A0A9E1UCQ7-F1
#
_cell.length_a   1.000
_cell.length_b   1.000
_cell.length_c   1.000
_cell.angle_alpha   90.00
_cell.angle_beta   90.00
_cell.angle_gamma   90.00
#
_symmetry.space_group_name_H-M   'P 1'
#
loop_
_entity.id
_entity.type
_entity.pdbx_description
1 polymer ?
#
loop_
_entity_poly.entity_id
_entity_poly.type
_entity_poly.pdbx_seq_one_letter_code
_entity_poly.pdbx_strand_id
1 'polypeptide(L)'
;MSLEAEKKIYSNEQEKSHESRESKESEVDAELKSASAMEKADFLVKEVKSSKKQMQNIVLHMQEVTQAIRNLRAQLQLVQDDDDPTSIRQDKKKVEELKLKIKDYVVEVEKMREDLIREEMAELEKGVAINMSEEDLRTKAEESIEKMIKSIKE
;
A
#
# COMPACT_ATOMS: atom_id res chain seq x y z
N MET A 1 -6.56 -29.72 -54.09
CA MET A 1 -5.79 -29.50 -52.85
C MET A 1 -5.98 -30.74 -51.97
N SER A 2 -4.91 -31.25 -51.36
CA SER A 2 -4.91 -32.49 -50.56
C SER A 2 -5.71 -32.31 -49.26
N LEU A 3 -6.46 -33.34 -48.84
CA LEU A 3 -7.16 -33.43 -47.55
C LEU A 3 -6.22 -33.19 -46.34
N GLU A 4 -4.91 -33.35 -46.50
CA GLU A 4 -3.92 -33.05 -45.46
C GLU A 4 -3.67 -31.54 -45.25
N ALA A 5 -3.91 -30.72 -46.28
CA ALA A 5 -3.76 -29.27 -46.18
C ALA A 5 -4.91 -28.63 -45.38
N GLU A 6 -6.15 -29.09 -45.59
CA GLU A 6 -7.32 -28.62 -44.82
C GLU A 6 -7.23 -29.01 -43.35
N LYS A 7 -6.75 -30.22 -43.03
CA LYS A 7 -6.60 -30.69 -41.64
C LYS A 7 -5.55 -29.89 -40.86
N LYS A 8 -4.47 -29.46 -41.53
CA LYS A 8 -3.43 -28.61 -40.92
C LYS A 8 -3.91 -27.19 -40.66
N ILE A 9 -4.75 -26.62 -41.53
CA ILE A 9 -5.29 -25.27 -41.36
C ILE A 9 -6.25 -25.24 -40.16
N TYR A 10 -7.15 -26.22 -40.04
CA TYR A 10 -8.10 -26.31 -38.93
C TYR A 10 -7.43 -26.50 -37.56
N SER A 11 -6.36 -27.32 -37.51
CA SER A 11 -5.59 -27.54 -36.28
C SER A 11 -4.88 -26.26 -35.80
N ASN A 12 -4.31 -25.50 -36.74
CA ASN A 12 -3.55 -24.28 -36.43
C ASN A 12 -4.47 -23.12 -36.03
N GLU A 13 -5.69 -23.06 -36.56
CA GLU A 13 -6.72 -22.11 -36.11
C GLU A 13 -7.24 -22.43 -34.70
N GLN A 14 -7.40 -23.72 -34.36
CA GLN A 14 -7.77 -24.14 -33.00
C GLN A 14 -6.67 -23.84 -31.98
N GLU A 15 -5.41 -24.11 -32.32
CA GLU A 15 -4.26 -23.81 -31.45
C GLU A 15 -4.14 -22.30 -31.19
N LYS A 16 -4.24 -21.45 -32.22
CA LYS A 16 -4.24 -19.99 -32.05
C LYS A 16 -5.42 -19.47 -31.22
N SER A 17 -6.59 -20.10 -31.35
CA SER A 17 -7.77 -19.81 -30.54
C SER A 17 -7.54 -20.13 -29.05
N HIS A 18 -6.88 -21.25 -28.77
CA HIS A 18 -6.56 -21.68 -27.41
C HIS A 18 -5.49 -20.78 -26.78
N GLU A 19 -4.43 -20.47 -27.51
CA GLU A 19 -3.36 -19.57 -27.06
C GLU A 19 -3.92 -18.17 -26.73
N SER A 20 -4.79 -17.65 -27.59
CA SER A 20 -5.45 -16.35 -27.38
C SER A 20 -6.41 -16.32 -26.18
N ARG A 21 -6.93 -17.48 -25.75
CA ARG A 21 -7.78 -17.59 -24.56
C ARG A 21 -6.94 -17.70 -23.29
N GLU A 22 -5.88 -18.50 -23.33
CA GLU A 22 -4.96 -18.70 -22.21
C GLU A 22 -4.21 -17.41 -21.86
N SER A 23 -3.76 -16.64 -22.86
CA SER A 23 -3.14 -15.32 -22.62
C SER A 23 -4.11 -14.36 -21.92
N LYS A 24 -5.37 -14.28 -22.38
CA LYS A 24 -6.39 -13.40 -21.77
C LYS A 24 -6.75 -13.80 -20.35
N GLU A 25 -6.78 -15.09 -20.03
CA GLU A 25 -7.04 -15.56 -18.67
C GLU A 25 -5.86 -15.24 -17.74
N SER A 26 -4.61 -15.35 -18.22
CA SER A 26 -3.43 -15.00 -17.42
C SER A 26 -3.30 -13.49 -17.17
N GLU A 27 -3.65 -12.68 -18.17
CA GLU A 27 -3.60 -11.21 -18.10
C GLU A 27 -4.66 -10.68 -17.10
N VAL A 28 -5.86 -11.26 -17.12
CA VAL A 28 -6.92 -10.96 -16.14
C VAL A 28 -6.53 -11.37 -14.71
N ASP A 29 -5.80 -12.47 -14.52
CA ASP A 29 -5.36 -12.93 -13.19
C ASP A 29 -4.23 -12.05 -12.61
N ALA A 30 -3.32 -11.55 -13.45
CA ALA A 30 -2.29 -10.57 -13.04
C ALA A 30 -2.91 -9.21 -12.70
N GLU A 31 -3.87 -8.74 -13.51
CA GLU A 31 -4.58 -7.48 -13.28
C GLU A 31 -5.43 -7.54 -11.99
N LEU A 32 -6.05 -8.67 -11.69
CA LEU A 32 -6.78 -8.91 -10.43
C LEU A 32 -5.87 -8.94 -9.19
N LYS A 33 -4.67 -9.55 -9.29
CA LYS A 33 -3.70 -9.59 -8.19
C LYS A 33 -3.13 -8.21 -7.89
N SER A 34 -2.75 -7.48 -8.94
CA SER A 34 -2.31 -6.10 -8.85
C SER A 34 -3.40 -5.22 -8.22
N ALA A 35 -4.63 -5.29 -8.73
CA ALA A 35 -5.77 -4.55 -8.17
C ALA A 35 -6.01 -4.87 -6.68
N SER A 36 -5.93 -6.14 -6.28
CA SER A 36 -6.09 -6.54 -4.88
C SER A 36 -4.96 -6.04 -3.96
N ALA A 37 -3.72 -6.11 -4.41
CA ALA A 37 -2.57 -5.58 -3.67
C ALA A 37 -2.67 -4.04 -3.53
N MET A 38 -3.19 -3.38 -4.55
CA MET A 38 -3.44 -1.94 -4.53
C MET A 38 -4.56 -1.52 -3.60
N GLU A 39 -5.70 -2.23 -3.61
CA GLU A 39 -6.79 -1.97 -2.67
C GLU A 39 -6.30 -2.10 -1.21
N LYS A 40 -5.45 -3.10 -0.94
CA LYS A 40 -4.80 -3.26 0.36
C LYS A 40 -3.85 -2.11 0.67
N ALA A 41 -3.02 -1.70 -0.27
CA ALA A 41 -2.10 -0.57 -0.08
C ALA A 41 -2.84 0.74 0.19
N ASP A 42 -3.94 1.03 -0.52
CA ASP A 42 -4.77 2.21 -0.30
C ASP A 42 -5.45 2.16 1.08
N PHE A 43 -5.98 1.00 1.46
CA PHE A 43 -6.52 0.79 2.81
C PHE A 43 -5.47 1.11 3.89
N LEU A 44 -4.25 0.57 3.77
CA LEU A 44 -3.19 0.83 4.74
C LEU A 44 -2.76 2.30 4.77
N VAL A 45 -2.69 2.98 3.62
CA VAL A 45 -2.39 4.42 3.55
C VAL A 45 -3.48 5.24 4.25
N LYS A 46 -4.75 4.88 4.06
CA LYS A 46 -5.89 5.51 4.74
C LYS A 46 -5.81 5.28 6.25
N GLU A 47 -5.48 4.06 6.69
CA GLU A 47 -5.29 3.73 8.11
C GLU A 47 -4.13 4.50 8.75
N VAL A 48 -3.01 4.67 8.04
CA VAL A 48 -1.89 5.50 8.51
C VAL A 48 -2.32 6.96 8.67
N LYS A 49 -3.05 7.53 7.69
CA LYS A 49 -3.56 8.91 7.77
C LYS A 49 -4.55 9.08 8.93
N SER A 50 -5.47 8.13 9.08
CA SER A 50 -6.44 8.10 10.18
C SER A 50 -5.73 8.05 11.54
N SER A 51 -4.78 7.12 11.69
CA SER A 51 -3.98 6.95 12.91
C SER A 51 -3.15 8.20 13.24
N LYS A 52 -2.55 8.86 12.25
CA LYS A 52 -1.83 10.13 12.43
C LYS A 52 -2.76 11.24 12.92
N LYS A 53 -3.95 11.37 12.32
CA LYS A 53 -4.95 12.37 12.75
C LYS A 53 -5.42 12.09 14.18
N GLN A 54 -5.70 10.83 14.52
CA GLN A 54 -6.07 10.44 15.88
C GLN A 54 -4.96 10.79 16.88
N MET A 55 -3.70 10.48 16.56
CA MET A 55 -2.55 10.83 17.39
C MET A 55 -2.42 12.35 17.60
N GLN A 56 -2.56 13.15 16.53
CA GLN A 56 -2.53 14.61 16.62
C GLN A 56 -3.63 15.15 17.55
N ASN A 57 -4.86 14.64 17.42
CA ASN A 57 -5.97 15.03 18.28
C ASN A 57 -5.72 14.65 19.75
N ILE A 58 -5.20 13.46 20.01
CA ILE A 58 -4.85 13.02 21.38
C ILE A 58 -3.80 13.96 21.97
N VAL A 59 -2.74 14.27 21.24
CA VAL A 59 -1.68 15.18 21.72
C VAL A 59 -2.23 16.57 22.02
N LEU A 60 -3.10 17.10 21.15
CA LEU A 60 -3.75 18.39 21.37
C LEU A 60 -4.59 18.38 22.65
N HIS A 61 -5.46 17.38 22.83
CA HIS A 61 -6.29 17.26 24.02
C HIS A 61 -5.46 17.05 25.29
N MET A 62 -4.35 16.30 25.22
CA MET A 62 -3.43 16.16 26.34
C MET A 62 -2.85 17.51 26.76
N GLN A 63 -2.48 18.38 25.81
CA GLN A 63 -1.97 19.73 26.12
C GLN A 63 -3.06 20.59 26.77
N GLU A 64 -4.29 20.57 26.24
CA GLU A 64 -5.44 21.30 26.78
C GLU A 64 -5.74 20.86 28.22
N VAL A 65 -5.81 19.54 28.46
CA VAL A 65 -6.06 18.97 29.79
C VAL A 65 -4.92 19.30 30.76
N THR A 66 -3.67 19.21 30.32
CA THR A 66 -2.51 19.59 31.13
C THR A 66 -2.60 21.05 31.57
N GLN A 67 -2.93 21.95 30.64
CA GLN A 67 -3.08 23.37 30.95
C GLN A 67 -4.25 23.63 31.89
N ALA A 68 -5.40 22.97 31.67
CA ALA A 68 -6.56 23.08 32.56
C ALA A 68 -6.23 22.62 33.99
N ILE A 69 -5.50 21.52 34.14
CA ILE A 69 -5.08 21.00 35.45
C ILE A 69 -4.11 21.96 36.13
N ARG A 70 -3.13 22.52 35.41
CA ARG A 70 -2.22 23.54 35.95
C ARG A 70 -2.96 24.78 36.44
N ASN A 71 -3.93 25.26 35.65
CA ASN A 71 -4.75 26.41 36.01
C ASN A 71 -5.60 26.13 37.25
N LEU A 72 -6.23 24.95 37.34
CA LEU A 72 -7.01 24.54 38.51
C LEU A 72 -6.14 24.42 39.76
N ARG A 73 -4.95 23.81 39.65
CA ARG A 73 -3.99 23.74 40.76
C ARG A 73 -3.56 25.13 41.23
N ALA A 74 -3.32 26.07 40.31
CA ALA A 74 -2.99 27.45 40.65
C ALA A 74 -4.15 28.17 41.37
N GLN A 75 -5.39 28.00 40.91
CA GLN A 75 -6.58 28.57 41.57
C GLN A 75 -6.80 28.00 42.98
N LEU A 76 -6.49 26.72 43.17
CA LEU A 76 -6.62 26.01 44.44
C LEU A 76 -5.37 26.11 45.33
N GLN A 77 -4.33 26.84 44.89
CA GLN A 77 -3.03 26.93 45.58
C GLN A 77 -2.40 25.55 45.90
N LEU A 78 -2.66 24.56 45.04
CA LEU A 78 -2.09 23.23 45.16
C LEU A 78 -0.65 23.23 44.64
N VAL A 79 0.20 22.40 45.26
CA VAL A 79 1.55 22.15 44.75
C VAL A 79 1.45 21.62 43.32
N GLN A 80 2.25 22.21 42.42
CA GLN A 80 2.38 21.69 41.07
C GLN A 80 3.19 20.40 41.16
N ASP A 81 2.49 19.27 41.08
CA ASP A 81 3.12 17.96 40.91
C ASP A 81 3.61 17.80 39.48
N ASP A 82 4.84 17.34 39.31
CA ASP A 82 5.45 17.01 38.01
C ASP A 82 4.92 15.69 37.43
N ASP A 83 4.18 14.91 38.20
CA ASP A 83 3.58 13.67 37.73
C ASP A 83 2.37 13.90 36.82
N ASP A 84 2.38 13.20 35.68
CA ASP A 84 1.27 13.20 34.75
C ASP A 84 0.00 12.58 35.37
N PRO A 85 -1.15 13.26 35.28
CA PRO A 85 -2.46 12.69 35.58
C PRO A 85 -2.68 11.35 34.86
N THR A 86 -3.41 10.43 35.49
CA THR A 86 -3.68 9.08 34.96
C THR A 86 -4.22 9.10 33.53
N SER A 87 -5.10 10.05 33.19
CA SER A 87 -5.62 10.22 31.82
C SER A 87 -4.51 10.53 30.81
N ILE A 88 -3.60 11.44 31.16
CA ILE A 88 -2.46 11.83 30.31
C ILE A 88 -1.51 10.64 30.13
N ARG A 89 -1.26 9.85 31.18
CA ARG A 89 -0.47 8.61 31.08
C ARG A 89 -1.10 7.57 30.15
N GLN A 90 -2.42 7.38 30.23
CA GLN A 90 -3.14 6.46 29.34
C GLN A 90 -3.08 6.92 27.89
N ASP A 91 -3.22 8.22 27.66
CA ASP A 91 -3.16 8.79 26.32
C ASP A 91 -1.73 8.76 25.74
N LYS A 92 -0.68 8.96 26.56
CA LYS A 92 0.71 8.69 26.16
C LYS A 92 0.89 7.23 25.70
N LYS A 93 0.33 6.28 26.43
CA LYS A 93 0.39 4.86 26.06
C LYS A 93 -0.30 4.60 24.71
N LYS A 94 -1.50 5.16 24.49
CA LYS A 94 -2.21 5.04 23.20
C LYS A 94 -1.41 5.65 22.04
N VAL A 95 -0.73 6.77 22.28
CA VAL A 95 0.16 7.38 21.27
C VAL A 95 1.29 6.42 20.89
N GLU A 96 1.93 5.77 21.85
CA GLU A 96 2.97 4.77 21.57
C GLU A 96 2.42 3.55 20.81
N GLU A 97 1.23 3.06 21.16
CA GLU A 97 0.56 1.98 20.43
C GLU A 97 0.25 2.39 18.97
N LEU A 98 -0.22 3.61 18.73
CA LEU A 98 -0.47 4.14 17.39
C LEU A 98 0.83 4.29 16.58
N LYS A 99 1.94 4.71 17.22
CA LYS A 99 3.25 4.78 16.55
C LYS A 99 3.72 3.40 16.07
N LEU A 100 3.56 2.37 16.90
CA LEU A 100 3.89 1.00 16.53
C LEU A 100 3.03 0.53 15.35
N LYS A 101 1.71 0.73 15.41
CA LYS A 101 0.81 0.39 14.30
C LYS A 101 1.15 1.11 13.00
N ILE A 102 1.44 2.41 13.07
CA ILE A 102 1.87 3.17 11.88
C ILE A 102 3.16 2.58 11.30
N LYS A 103 4.12 2.22 12.15
CA LYS A 103 5.37 1.60 11.70
C LYS A 103 5.11 0.27 11.00
N ASP A 104 4.25 -0.57 11.56
CA ASP A 104 3.90 -1.87 10.98
C ASP A 104 3.23 -1.69 9.61
N TYR A 105 2.26 -0.77 9.50
CA TYR A 105 1.60 -0.47 8.22
C TYR A 105 2.55 0.13 7.17
N VAL A 106 3.52 0.96 7.59
CA VAL A 106 4.53 1.50 6.66
C VAL A 106 5.40 0.37 6.11
N VAL A 107 5.87 -0.54 6.96
CA VAL A 107 6.65 -1.71 6.53
C VAL A 107 5.84 -2.60 5.58
N GLU A 108 4.56 -2.79 5.85
CA GLU A 108 3.68 -3.59 4.98
C GLU A 108 3.45 -2.94 3.61
N VAL A 109 3.25 -1.62 3.57
CA VAL A 109 3.14 -0.87 2.30
C VAL A 109 4.46 -0.92 1.51
N GLU A 110 5.61 -0.82 2.17
CA GLU A 110 6.92 -0.95 1.51
C GLU A 110 7.12 -2.34 0.89
N LYS A 111 6.76 -3.40 1.63
CA LYS A 111 6.81 -4.77 1.10
C LYS A 111 5.89 -4.97 -0.11
N MET A 112 4.65 -4.50 -0.02
CA MET A 112 3.72 -4.59 -1.16
C MET A 112 4.21 -3.79 -2.37
N ARG A 113 4.86 -2.64 -2.15
CA ARG A 113 5.51 -1.90 -3.24
C ARG A 113 6.62 -2.72 -3.89
N GLU A 114 7.49 -3.36 -3.11
CA GLU A 114 8.55 -4.22 -3.63
C GLU A 114 8.02 -5.45 -4.38
N ASP A 115 6.96 -6.08 -3.87
CA ASP A 115 6.32 -7.22 -4.53
C ASP A 115 5.67 -6.81 -5.85
N LEU A 116 4.96 -5.68 -5.89
CA LEU A 116 4.40 -5.12 -7.12
C LEU A 116 5.50 -4.78 -8.14
N ILE A 117 6.62 -4.18 -7.71
CA ILE A 117 7.75 -3.87 -8.61
C ILE A 117 8.30 -5.16 -9.21
N ARG A 118 8.46 -6.22 -8.41
CA ARG A 118 8.97 -7.50 -8.89
C ARG A 118 8.02 -8.14 -9.91
N GLU A 119 6.72 -8.07 -9.67
CA GLU A 119 5.70 -8.60 -10.58
C GLU A 119 5.66 -7.81 -11.90
N GLU A 120 5.71 -6.48 -11.84
CA GLU A 120 5.77 -5.61 -13.01
C GLU A 120 7.07 -5.80 -13.81
N MET A 121 8.22 -5.99 -13.14
CA MET A 121 9.47 -6.34 -13.81
C MET A 121 9.36 -7.67 -14.56
N ALA A 122 8.77 -8.69 -13.95
CA ALA A 122 8.57 -10.00 -14.58
C ALA A 122 7.61 -9.92 -15.78
N GLU A 123 6.59 -9.06 -15.73
CA GLU A 123 5.70 -8.80 -16.87
C GLU A 123 6.43 -8.04 -18.00
N LEU A 124 7.23 -7.02 -17.67
CA LEU A 124 8.02 -6.26 -18.65
C LEU A 124 9.04 -7.16 -19.37
N GLU A 125 9.68 -8.09 -18.65
CA GLU A 125 10.61 -9.08 -19.21
C GLU A 125 9.93 -10.07 -20.18
N LYS A 126 8.70 -10.51 -19.90
CA LYS A 126 7.93 -11.40 -20.79
C LYS A 126 7.43 -10.71 -22.05
N GLY A 127 7.21 -9.39 -21.98
CA GLY A 127 6.65 -8.59 -23.07
C GLY A 127 7.71 -7.93 -23.97
N VAL A 128 7.84 -6.61 -23.84
CA VAL A 128 8.52 -5.74 -24.81
C VAL A 128 10.01 -5.57 -24.51
N ALA A 129 10.48 -5.94 -23.31
CA ALA A 129 11.77 -5.52 -22.79
C ALA A 129 12.92 -6.53 -22.98
N ILE A 130 12.90 -7.33 -24.05
CA ILE A 130 13.89 -8.40 -24.34
C ILE A 130 15.36 -7.90 -24.40
N ASN A 131 15.63 -6.59 -24.34
CA ASN A 131 16.98 -6.02 -24.33
C ASN A 131 17.17 -4.84 -23.35
N MET A 132 16.33 -4.69 -22.32
CA MET A 132 16.53 -3.65 -21.30
C MET A 132 17.44 -4.16 -20.18
N SER A 133 18.24 -3.27 -19.59
CA SER A 133 19.01 -3.63 -18.40
C SER A 133 18.07 -3.80 -17.20
N GLU A 134 18.47 -4.60 -16.20
CA GLU A 134 17.72 -4.82 -14.97
C GLU A 134 17.42 -3.48 -14.24
N GLU A 135 18.35 -2.52 -14.32
CA GLU A 135 18.20 -1.19 -13.75
C GLU A 135 17.14 -0.35 -14.48
N ASP A 136 17.08 -0.45 -15.82
CA ASP A 136 16.05 0.23 -16.62
C ASP A 136 14.66 -0.38 -16.43
N LEU A 137 14.59 -1.71 -16.30
CA LEU A 137 13.36 -2.45 -16.01
C LEU A 137 12.78 -2.05 -14.66
N ARG A 138 13.63 -2.02 -13.63
CA ARG A 138 13.26 -1.59 -12.30
C ARG A 138 12.78 -0.15 -12.28
N THR A 139 13.49 0.76 -12.95
CA THR A 139 13.11 2.18 -13.02
C THR A 139 11.73 2.35 -13.67
N LYS A 140 11.45 1.62 -14.76
CA LYS A 140 10.13 1.62 -15.41
C LYS A 140 9.03 1.04 -14.51
N ALA A 141 9.30 -0.05 -13.82
CA ALA A 141 8.35 -0.66 -12.91
C ALA A 141 8.02 0.26 -11.72
N GLU A 142 9.04 0.93 -11.16
CA GLU A 142 8.87 1.93 -10.11
C GLU A 142 8.04 3.13 -10.59
N GLU A 143 8.30 3.66 -11.80
CA GLU A 143 7.51 4.74 -12.38
C GLU A 143 6.06 4.34 -12.70
N SER A 144 5.84 3.10 -13.17
CA SER A 144 4.51 2.54 -13.47
C SER A 144 3.67 2.48 -12.20
N ILE A 145 4.25 1.91 -11.14
CA ILE A 145 3.59 1.78 -9.84
C ILE A 145 3.40 3.14 -9.17
N GLU A 146 4.36 4.07 -9.29
CA GLU A 146 4.22 5.41 -8.73
C GLU A 146 3.10 6.21 -9.43
N LYS A 147 3.00 6.13 -10.76
CA LYS A 147 1.89 6.72 -11.53
C LYS A 147 0.56 6.09 -11.13
N MET A 148 0.50 4.78 -10.99
CA MET A 148 -0.72 4.04 -10.62
C MET A 148 -1.17 4.36 -9.18
N ILE A 149 -0.23 4.44 -8.23
CA ILE A 149 -0.50 4.90 -6.84
C ILE A 149 -0.99 6.36 -6.82
N LYS A 150 -0.47 7.21 -7.72
CA LYS A 150 -0.82 8.63 -7.77
C LYS A 150 -2.19 8.86 -8.38
N SER A 151 -2.56 8.15 -9.45
CA SER A 151 -3.90 8.23 -10.08
C SER A 151 -5.05 7.75 -9.18
N ILE A 152 -4.75 7.00 -8.13
CA ILE A 152 -5.73 6.50 -7.15
C ILE A 152 -5.86 7.44 -5.94
N LYS A 153 -4.85 8.29 -5.69
CA LYS A 153 -4.82 9.25 -4.57
C LYS A 153 -5.45 10.60 -4.89
N GLU A 154 -5.63 10.93 -6.17
CA GLU A 154 -6.37 12.11 -6.68
C GLU A 154 -7.87 11.81 -6.76
#